data_AF-A0A9E1N1D3-F1
#
_entry.id   AF-A0A9E1N1D3-F1
#
_cell.length_a   1.000
_cell.length_b   1.000
_cell.length_c   1.000
_cell.angle_alpha   90.00
_cell.angle_beta   90.00
_cell.angle_gamma   90.00
#
_symmetry.space_group_name_H-M   'P 1'
#
loop_
_entity.id
_entity.type
_entity.pdbx_description
1 polymer ?
#
loop_
_entity_poly.entity_id
_entity_poly.type
_entity_poly.pdbx_seq_one_letter_code
_entity_poly.pdbx_strand_id
1 'polypeptide(L)' 'MRVSHLDIFGFKSFYNKTAIHFGDGITGVVGPNGCGKSNVVEAIRWVLGEQRAAAIRGHKMEDVIFAGTRARKPLG' A
#
# COMPACT_ATOMS: atom_id res chain seq x y z
N MET A 1 16.13 -7.43 11.23
CA MET A 1 15.59 -7.30 9.87
C MET A 1 15.19 -5.85 9.66
N ARG A 2 15.54 -5.24 8.52
CA ARG A 2 15.18 -3.85 8.21
C ARG A 2 14.65 -3.78 6.78
N VAL A 3 13.54 -3.07 6.60
CA VAL A 3 13.01 -2.76 5.26
C VAL A 3 13.86 -1.63 4.69
N SER A 4 14.60 -1.89 3.61
CA SER A 4 15.41 -0.88 2.91
C SER A 4 14.69 -0.30 1.69
N HIS A 5 13.79 -1.09 1.10
CA HIS A 5 13.09 -0.74 -0.13
C HIS A 5 11.70 -1.39 -0.17
N LEU A 6 10.74 -0.67 -0.71
CA LEU A 6 9.38 -1.15 -0.96
C LEU A 6 8.92 -0.67 -2.33
N ASP A 7 8.70 -1.62 -3.23
CA ASP A 7 8.04 -1.41 -4.51
C ASP A 7 6.54 -1.71 -4.35
N ILE A 8 5.68 -0.73 -4.67
CA ILE A 8 4.23 -0.86 -4.58
C ILE A 8 3.63 -0.65 -5.96
N PHE A 9 2.81 -1.59 -6.43
CA PHE A 9 2.06 -1.49 -7.67
C PHE A 9 0.74 -2.23 -7.56
N GLY A 10 -0.32 -1.62 -8.09
CA GLY A 10 -1.67 -2.17 -8.07
C GLY A 10 -2.26 -2.38 -6.68
N PHE A 11 -1.63 -1.86 -5.62
CA PHE A 11 -2.06 -2.04 -4.24
C PHE A 11 -2.94 -0.86 -3.80
N LYS A 12 -4.23 -1.10 -3.60
CA LYS A 12 -5.22 -0.12 -3.13
C LYS A 12 -5.23 1.20 -3.89
N SER A 13 -4.54 2.23 -3.37
CA SER A 13 -4.44 3.55 -3.99
C SER A 13 -3.27 3.69 -4.97
N PHE A 14 -2.35 2.73 -5.00
CA PHE A 14 -1.13 2.75 -5.80
C PHE A 14 -1.36 2.13 -7.18
N TYR A 15 -2.00 2.86 -8.08
CA TYR A 15 -2.16 2.42 -9.47
C TYR A 15 -0.85 2.36 -10.24
N ASN A 16 -0.03 3.41 -10.11
CA ASN A 16 1.30 3.44 -10.74
C ASN A 16 2.30 2.72 -9.84
N LYS A 17 3.38 2.22 -10.45
CA LYS A 17 4.51 1.70 -9.68
C LYS A 17 5.13 2.84 -8.88
N THR A 18 5.25 2.65 -7.57
CA THR A 18 5.86 3.58 -6.63
C THR A 18 6.96 2.87 -5.86
N ALA A 19 8.17 3.42 -5.91
CA ALA A 19 9.32 2.93 -5.18
C ALA A 19 9.58 3.80 -3.96
N ILE A 20 9.67 3.19 -2.77
CA ILE A 20 9.99 3.87 -1.51
C ILE A 20 11.31 3.33 -0.99
N HIS A 21 12.28 4.21 -0.78
CA HIS A 21 13.57 3.90 -0.18
C HIS A 21 13.58 4.34 1.28
N PHE A 22 13.91 3.43 2.19
CA PHE A 22 13.98 3.70 3.62
C PHE A 22 15.44 3.95 4.02
N GLY A 23 15.75 5.20 4.33
CA GLY A 23 17.05 5.64 4.82
C GLY A 23 17.29 5.28 6.28
N ASP A 24 18.47 5.63 6.79
CA ASP A 24 18.81 5.45 8.21
C ASP A 24 18.00 6.42 9.09
N GLY A 25 17.75 6.01 10.34
CA GLY A 25 16.96 6.80 11.28
C GLY A 25 15.45 6.67 11.07
N ILE A 26 14.73 7.80 11.15
CA ILE A 26 13.26 7.83 11.17
C ILE A 26 12.74 8.32 9.81
N THR A 27 11.89 7.50 9.17
CA THR A 27 11.19 7.88 7.93
C THR A 27 9.75 8.31 8.25
N GLY A 28 9.39 9.54 7.92
CA GLY A 28 8.02 10.06 8.03
C GLY A 28 7.26 9.96 6.71
N VAL A 29 6.03 9.45 6.74
CA VAL A 29 5.12 9.42 5.57
C VAL A 29 3.99 10.43 5.78
N VAL A 30 3.98 11.50 4.99
CA VAL A 30 3.06 12.65 5.14
C VAL A 30 2.32 12.98 3.84
N GLY A 31 1.25 13.78 3.93
CA GLY A 31 0.41 14.17 2.80
C GLY A 31 -1.08 14.34 3.16
N PRO A 32 -1.93 14.79 2.23
CA PRO A 32 -3.36 15.02 2.46
C PRO A 32 -4.14 13.74 2.84
N ASN A 33 -5.30 13.89 3.46
CA ASN A 33 -6.17 12.75 3.76
C ASN A 33 -6.66 12.09 2.46
N GLY A 34 -6.69 10.75 2.44
CA GLY A 34 -7.05 9.98 1.26
C GLY A 34 -5.94 9.74 0.22
N CYS A 35 -4.74 10.33 0.37
CA CYS A 35 -3.67 10.15 -0.63
C CYS A 35 -2.93 8.81 -0.59
N GLY A 36 -3.28 7.90 0.33
CA GLY A 36 -2.68 6.56 0.41
C GLY A 36 -1.57 6.37 1.46
N LYS A 37 -1.32 7.33 2.35
CA LYS A 37 -0.29 7.23 3.42
C LYS A 37 -0.37 5.92 4.22
N SER A 38 -1.54 5.63 4.78
CA SER A 38 -1.75 4.42 5.58
C SER A 38 -1.64 3.13 4.75
N ASN A 39 -1.85 3.22 3.42
CA ASN A 39 -1.73 2.07 2.52
C ASN A 39 -0.26 1.65 2.35
N VAL A 40 0.72 2.53 2.61
CA VAL A 40 2.14 2.14 2.67
C VAL A 40 2.37 1.13 3.80
N VAL A 41 1.85 1.42 4.99
CA VAL A 41 1.98 0.52 6.16
C VAL A 41 1.24 -0.79 5.92
N GLU A 42 0.08 -0.75 5.27
CA GLU A 42 -0.66 -1.96 4.91
C GLU A 42 0.06 -2.82 3.88
N ALA A 43 0.70 -2.21 2.88
CA ALA A 43 1.50 -2.95 1.90
C ALA A 43 2.63 -3.71 2.61
N ILE A 44 3.32 -3.06 3.58
CA ILE A 44 4.34 -3.70 4.40
C ILE A 44 3.75 -4.88 5.19
N ARG A 45 2.62 -4.69 5.88
CA ARG A 45 1.96 -5.78 6.63
C ARG A 45 1.57 -6.95 5.72
N TRP A 46 1.01 -6.64 4.55
CA TRP A 46 0.58 -7.65 3.58
C TRP A 46 1.75 -8.50 3.07
N VAL A 47 2.86 -7.88 2.65
CA VAL A 47 4.04 -8.64 2.18
C VAL A 47 4.75 -9.42 3.29
N LEU A 48 4.57 -9.01 4.55
CA LEU A 48 5.04 -9.77 5.72
C LEU A 48 4.13 -10.95 6.09
N GLY A 49 3.10 -11.23 5.29
CA GLY A 49 2.23 -12.41 5.44
C GLY A 49 0.95 -12.15 6.23
N GLU A 50 0.51 -10.90 6.36
CA GLU A 50 -0.81 -10.62 6.94
C GLU A 50 -1.93 -11.22 6.07
N GLN A 51 -2.72 -12.11 6.67
CA GLN A 51 -3.82 -12.84 6.00
C GLN A 51 -5.20 -12.34 6.41
N ARG A 52 -5.31 -11.44 7.39
CA ARG A 52 -6.58 -10.91 7.86
C ARG A 52 -6.93 -9.65 7.09
N ALA A 53 -7.97 -9.70 6.25
CA ALA A 53 -8.46 -8.54 5.51
C ALA A 53 -8.71 -7.31 6.41
N ALA A 54 -9.28 -7.51 7.60
CA ALA A 54 -9.53 -6.43 8.56
C ALA A 54 -8.25 -5.73 9.05
N ALA A 55 -7.12 -6.45 9.18
CA ALA A 55 -5.85 -5.89 9.65
C ALA A 55 -5.21 -4.95 8.61
N ILE A 56 -5.53 -5.17 7.33
CA ILE A 56 -5.20 -4.29 6.21
C ILE A 56 -6.41 -3.46 5.78
N ARG A 57 -7.38 -3.17 6.67
CA ARG A 57 -8.58 -2.35 6.42
C ARG A 57 -9.31 -2.68 5.10
N GLY A 58 -9.47 -3.98 4.81
CA GLY A 58 -10.31 -4.50 3.73
C GLY A 58 -11.43 -5.38 4.28
N HIS A 59 -12.44 -5.67 3.46
CA HIS A 59 -13.52 -6.61 3.79
C HIS A 59 -13.20 -8.03 3.33
N LYS A 60 -12.54 -8.16 2.17
CA LYS A 60 -12.06 -9.40 1.59
C LYS A 60 -10.60 -9.25 1.15
N MET A 61 -9.90 -10.35 0.90
CA MET A 61 -8.48 -10.27 0.56
C MET A 61 -8.22 -9.65 -0.80
N GLU A 62 -9.19 -9.68 -1.71
CA GLU A 62 -9.09 -9.05 -3.03
C GLU A 62 -9.15 -7.52 -2.96
N ASP A 63 -9.62 -6.94 -1.85
CA ASP A 63 -9.69 -5.48 -1.66
C ASP A 63 -8.32 -4.81 -1.56
N VAL A 64 -7.24 -5.60 -1.51
CA VAL A 64 -5.86 -5.09 -1.64
C VAL A 64 -5.55 -4.65 -3.06
N ILE A 65 -6.28 -5.15 -4.06
CA ILE A 65 -6.05 -4.83 -5.46
C ILE A 65 -6.71 -3.48 -5.78
N PHE A 66 -6.04 -2.67 -6.60
CA PHE A 66 -6.55 -1.38 -7.05
C PHE A 66 -7.93 -1.53 -7.71
N ALA A 67 -8.95 -0.97 -7.07
CA ALA A 67 -10.37 -1.12 -7.45
C ALA A 67 -10.85 -0.15 -8.52
N GLY A 68 -9.97 0.68 -9.09
CA GLY A 68 -10.34 1.66 -10.11
C GLY A 68 -10.63 3.06 -9.57
N THR A 69 -10.72 4.01 -10.50
CA THR A 69 -11.19 5.38 -10.28
C THR A 69 -12.00 5.80 -11.50
N ARG A 70 -12.57 7.02 -11.50
CA ARG A 70 -13.23 7.58 -12.70
C ARG A 70 -12.34 7.60 -13.95
N ALA A 71 -11.02 7.75 -13.76
CA ALA A 71 -10.06 7.87 -14.86
C ALA A 71 -9.29 6.58 -15.19
N ARG A 72 -9.36 5.56 -14.32
CA ARG A 72 -8.50 4.37 -14.41
C ARG A 72 -9.29 3.11 -14.08
N LYS A 73 -9.19 2.09 -14.93
CA LYS A 73 -9.84 0.79 -14.72
C LYS A 73 -9.24 0.05 -13.51
N PRO A 74 -10.02 -0.81 -12.83
CA PRO A 74 -9.49 -1.74 -11.83
C PRO A 74 -8.40 -2.65 -12.42
N LEU A 75 -7.53 -3.17 -11.54
CA LEU A 75 -6.44 -4.09 -11.91
C LEU A 75 -6.69 -5.55 -11.47
N GLY A 76 -7.83 -5.82 -10.83
CA GLY A 76 -8.28 -7.15 -10.41
C GLY A 76 -9.60 -7.53 -11.04
#